data_AF-B0F5Z5-F1
#
_entry.id   AF-B0F5Z5-F1
#
_cell.length_a   1.000
_cell.length_b   1.000
_cell.length_c   1.000
_cell.angle_alpha   90.00
_cell.angle_beta   90.00
_cell.angle_gamma   90.00
#
_symmetry.space_group_name_H-M   'P 1'
#
loop_
_entity.id
_entity.type
_entity.pdbx_description
1 polymer ?
#
loop_
_entity_poly.entity_id
_entity_poly.type
_entity_poly.pdbx_seq_one_letter_code
_entity_poly.pdbx_strand_id
1 'polypeptide(L)'
;AMLDELEAETGRTYELTSAIGVGYDKIEDVNYGEAIQYMDYIFAMTYDFYGGWNNVLGHQTALNCGNFMRPGQCDGSGIDENGEPYKGPAYTTDNGIQLLLAQGVPANKLVVGTAMYGRGWEGVGPWTLSDPTDPMTGVGNGKLKGSTAQGVWEDGVIDYKGIKANMLGANNQGINGFEYGYDEQAEAPYVWNRTSGQLI
;
A
#
# COMPACT_ATOMS: atom_id res chain seq x y z
N ALA A 1 18.78 -25.46 -12.18
CA ALA A 1 20.13 -26.06 -12.06
C ALA A 1 20.56 -26.11 -10.60
N MET A 2 20.90 -24.98 -9.94
CA MET A 2 21.44 -25.04 -8.56
C MET A 2 20.48 -25.62 -7.50
N LEU A 3 19.18 -25.33 -7.57
CA LEU A 3 18.21 -25.93 -6.63
C LEU A 3 17.96 -27.41 -6.95
N ASP A 4 17.80 -27.76 -8.24
CA ASP A 4 17.64 -29.16 -8.68
C ASP A 4 18.83 -30.05 -8.25
N GLU A 5 20.05 -29.51 -8.31
CA GLU A 5 21.27 -30.18 -7.83
C GLU A 5 21.19 -30.46 -6.32
N LEU A 6 20.77 -29.47 -5.52
CA LEU A 6 20.59 -29.63 -4.08
C LEU A 6 19.45 -30.61 -3.73
N GLU A 7 18.39 -30.68 -4.53
CA GLU A 7 17.33 -31.68 -4.39
C GLU A 7 17.89 -33.09 -4.59
N ALA A 8 18.66 -33.30 -5.67
CA ALA A 8 19.27 -34.59 -5.97
C ALA A 8 20.27 -35.05 -4.90
N GLU A 9 21.05 -34.12 -4.32
CA GLU A 9 22.05 -34.42 -3.29
C GLU A 9 21.43 -34.72 -1.92
N THR A 10 20.36 -34.00 -1.56
CA THR A 10 19.85 -34.02 -0.18
C THR A 10 18.54 -34.80 -0.01
N GLY A 11 17.84 -35.11 -1.11
CA GLY A 11 16.50 -35.72 -1.09
C GLY A 11 15.41 -34.83 -0.47
N ARG A 12 15.68 -33.53 -0.32
CA ARG A 12 14.73 -32.50 0.13
C ARG A 12 14.15 -31.77 -1.08
N THR A 13 12.99 -31.15 -0.90
CA THR A 13 12.42 -30.19 -1.86
C THR A 13 12.85 -28.77 -1.49
N TYR A 14 13.18 -27.95 -2.49
CA TYR A 14 13.51 -26.53 -2.30
C TYR A 14 12.57 -25.64 -3.11
N GLU A 15 12.10 -24.55 -2.49
CA GLU A 15 11.26 -23.57 -3.16
C GLU A 15 12.09 -22.40 -3.70
N LEU A 16 11.73 -21.90 -4.88
CA LEU A 16 12.20 -20.65 -5.47
C LEU A 16 11.08 -19.61 -5.44
N THR A 17 11.32 -18.49 -4.78
CA THR A 17 10.33 -17.41 -4.67
C THR A 17 10.94 -16.04 -4.93
N SER A 18 10.11 -15.03 -5.17
CA SER A 18 10.54 -13.63 -5.27
C SER A 18 9.46 -12.69 -4.74
N ALA A 19 9.87 -11.61 -4.09
CA ALA A 19 8.99 -10.49 -3.78
C ALA A 19 9.12 -9.40 -4.84
N ILE A 20 8.01 -8.90 -5.39
CA ILE A 20 8.01 -8.00 -6.55
C ILE A 20 7.15 -6.77 -6.34
N GLY A 21 7.53 -5.65 -6.97
CA GLY A 21 6.70 -4.46 -7.02
C GLY A 21 5.49 -4.67 -7.91
N VAL A 22 4.34 -4.11 -7.52
CA VAL A 22 3.05 -4.34 -8.21
C VAL A 22 2.50 -3.12 -8.95
N GLY A 23 3.23 -2.00 -8.94
CA GLY A 23 2.91 -0.86 -9.81
C GLY A 23 3.04 -1.26 -11.28
N TYR A 24 2.19 -0.69 -12.13
CA TYR A 24 2.19 -1.03 -13.57
C TYR A 24 3.58 -0.85 -14.20
N ASP A 25 4.28 0.21 -13.81
CA ASP A 25 5.63 0.59 -14.25
C ASP A 25 6.73 -0.30 -13.67
N LYS A 26 6.41 -1.19 -12.73
CA LYS A 26 7.31 -2.24 -12.24
C LYS A 26 7.02 -3.57 -12.91
N ILE A 27 5.73 -3.84 -13.15
CA ILE A 27 5.28 -5.09 -13.76
C ILE A 27 5.63 -5.13 -15.26
N GLU A 28 5.60 -4.00 -15.96
CA GLU A 28 5.89 -3.94 -17.41
C GLU A 28 7.34 -4.26 -17.76
N ASP A 29 8.27 -4.12 -16.82
CA ASP A 29 9.71 -4.33 -17.03
C ASP A 29 10.14 -5.81 -17.00
N VAL A 30 9.25 -6.72 -16.60
CA VAL A 30 9.55 -8.15 -16.49
C VAL A 30 8.42 -8.98 -17.11
N ASN A 31 8.79 -9.94 -17.96
CA ASN A 31 7.86 -10.96 -18.45
C ASN A 31 7.65 -12.04 -17.37
N TYR A 32 6.72 -11.80 -16.44
CA TYR A 32 6.44 -12.74 -15.35
C TYR A 32 5.80 -14.03 -15.82
N GLY A 33 5.08 -14.01 -16.95
CA GLY A 33 4.54 -15.22 -17.59
C GLY A 33 5.64 -16.22 -17.96
N GLU A 34 6.83 -15.72 -18.34
CA GLU A 34 8.01 -16.57 -18.56
C GLU A 34 8.75 -16.89 -17.27
N ALA A 35 8.91 -15.95 -16.34
CA ALA A 35 9.69 -16.19 -15.11
C ALA A 35 9.02 -17.22 -14.17
N ILE A 36 7.69 -17.20 -14.06
CA ILE A 36 6.93 -18.01 -13.09
C ILE A 36 7.00 -19.52 -13.33
N GLN A 37 7.44 -19.96 -14.52
CA GLN A 37 7.62 -21.38 -14.80
C GLN A 37 8.68 -22.02 -13.91
N TYR A 38 9.62 -21.23 -13.37
CA TYR A 38 10.70 -21.69 -12.50
C TYR A 38 10.45 -21.45 -11.01
N MET A 39 9.42 -20.69 -10.67
CA MET A 39 9.18 -20.22 -9.29
C MET A 39 7.98 -20.94 -8.67
N ASP A 40 8.02 -21.19 -7.37
CA ASP A 40 6.90 -21.70 -6.60
C ASP A 40 5.90 -20.59 -6.30
N TYR A 41 6.39 -19.44 -5.83
CA TYR A 41 5.56 -18.31 -5.43
C TYR A 41 6.14 -16.95 -5.84
N ILE A 42 5.24 -16.04 -6.17
CA ILE A 42 5.49 -14.60 -6.23
C ILE A 42 4.80 -13.96 -5.03
N PHE A 43 5.58 -13.30 -4.17
CA PHE A 43 5.10 -12.46 -3.10
C PHE A 43 4.87 -11.04 -3.64
N ALA A 44 3.62 -10.72 -3.96
CA ALA A 44 3.25 -9.42 -4.49
C ALA A 44 3.37 -8.37 -3.37
N MET A 45 4.25 -7.36 -3.53
CA MET A 45 4.43 -6.27 -2.56
C MET A 45 3.28 -5.27 -2.68
N THR A 46 2.10 -5.67 -2.22
CA THR A 46 0.83 -4.94 -2.30
C THR A 46 0.67 -3.94 -1.16
N TYR A 47 1.74 -3.18 -0.93
CA TYR A 47 1.89 -2.15 0.08
C TYR A 47 2.87 -1.09 -0.45
N ASP A 48 3.09 -0.01 0.28
CA ASP A 48 3.92 1.13 -0.14
C ASP A 48 3.44 1.86 -1.40
N PHE A 49 2.12 1.89 -1.64
CA PHE A 49 1.54 2.66 -2.74
C PHE A 49 1.63 4.18 -2.52
N TYR A 50 1.48 4.60 -1.26
CA TYR A 50 1.54 5.98 -0.79
C TYR A 50 2.34 6.04 0.50
N GLY A 51 2.94 7.20 0.80
CA GLY A 51 3.70 7.39 2.03
C GLY A 51 4.43 8.72 2.12
N GLY A 52 5.03 8.95 3.29
CA GLY A 52 5.68 10.22 3.64
C GLY A 52 6.94 10.58 2.85
N TRP A 53 7.27 9.92 1.74
CA TRP A 53 8.29 10.40 0.79
C TRP A 53 7.82 11.65 0.03
N ASN A 54 6.52 11.90 -0.04
CA ASN A 54 5.93 13.15 -0.49
C ASN A 54 4.74 13.54 0.42
N ASN A 55 4.04 14.62 0.07
CA ASN A 55 2.89 15.14 0.83
C ASN A 55 1.52 14.77 0.21
N VAL A 56 1.52 13.87 -0.79
CA VAL A 56 0.29 13.37 -1.40
C VAL A 56 -0.21 12.19 -0.56
N LEU A 57 -1.45 12.33 -0.07
CA LEU A 57 -2.09 11.34 0.79
C LEU A 57 -2.68 10.20 -0.05
N GLY A 58 -2.87 9.04 0.58
CA GLY A 58 -3.53 7.91 -0.05
C GLY A 58 -3.35 6.62 0.73
N HIS A 59 -4.13 5.61 0.36
CA HIS A 59 -4.10 4.31 0.99
C HIS A 59 -2.87 3.50 0.56
N GLN A 60 -1.93 3.27 1.47
CA GLN A 60 -0.65 2.63 1.12
C GLN A 60 -0.74 1.14 0.73
N THR A 61 -1.84 0.46 1.04
CA THR A 61 -2.00 -1.01 0.89
C THR A 61 -3.44 -1.40 0.54
N ALA A 62 -4.19 -0.49 -0.12
CA ALA A 62 -5.59 -0.73 -0.47
C ALA A 62 -5.77 -1.93 -1.42
N LEU A 63 -6.92 -2.60 -1.31
CA LEU A 63 -7.32 -3.61 -2.29
C LEU A 63 -7.67 -2.93 -3.62
N ASN A 64 -8.53 -1.92 -3.55
CA ASN A 64 -9.11 -1.23 -4.71
C ASN A 64 -8.79 0.27 -4.71
N CYS A 65 -9.24 0.97 -5.76
CA CYS A 65 -9.14 2.42 -5.87
C CYS A 65 -10.08 3.12 -4.89
N GLY A 66 -9.53 4.03 -4.06
CA GLY A 66 -10.28 4.75 -3.04
C GLY A 66 -11.07 5.96 -3.52
N ASN A 67 -11.95 6.46 -2.65
CA ASN A 67 -12.85 7.58 -2.95
C ASN A 67 -12.11 8.88 -3.29
N PHE A 68 -10.90 9.07 -2.75
CA PHE A 68 -10.06 10.22 -3.02
C PHE A 68 -9.52 10.32 -4.46
N MET A 69 -9.58 9.22 -5.24
CA MET A 69 -9.03 9.19 -6.59
C MET A 69 -9.90 9.95 -7.59
N ARG A 70 -9.25 10.67 -8.51
CA ARG A 70 -9.92 11.46 -9.55
C ARG A 70 -10.56 10.56 -10.63
N PRO A 71 -11.55 11.08 -11.39
CA PRO A 71 -12.10 10.37 -12.54
C PRO A 71 -11.01 9.89 -13.52
N GLY A 72 -11.05 8.60 -13.87
CA GLY A 72 -10.07 7.95 -14.75
C GLY A 72 -8.67 7.77 -14.14
N GLN A 73 -8.45 8.07 -12.85
CA GLN A 73 -7.17 7.77 -12.19
C GLN A 73 -6.99 6.28 -11.94
N CYS A 74 -8.08 5.58 -11.60
CA CYS A 74 -8.02 4.15 -11.24
C CYS A 74 -7.49 3.27 -12.39
N ASP A 75 -8.01 3.47 -13.60
CA ASP A 75 -7.63 2.74 -14.82
C ASP A 75 -6.54 3.44 -15.64
N GLY A 76 -6.15 4.66 -15.24
CA GLY A 76 -5.15 5.47 -15.93
C GLY A 76 -5.66 6.18 -17.19
N SER A 77 -6.97 6.17 -17.46
CA SER A 77 -7.56 6.82 -18.65
C SER A 77 -7.79 8.34 -18.49
N GLY A 78 -7.72 8.83 -17.26
CA GLY A 78 -8.02 10.22 -16.88
C GLY A 78 -6.82 11.17 -16.98
N ILE A 79 -7.02 12.35 -16.42
CA ILE A 79 -6.02 13.41 -16.29
C ILE A 79 -5.89 13.86 -14.82
N ASP A 80 -4.71 14.33 -14.46
CA ASP A 80 -4.40 14.84 -13.12
C ASP A 80 -5.01 16.24 -12.88
N GLU A 81 -4.61 16.88 -11.78
CA GLU A 81 -5.04 18.24 -11.43
C GLU A 81 -4.48 19.33 -12.35
N ASN A 82 -3.37 19.06 -13.03
CA ASN A 82 -2.72 19.97 -13.97
C ASN A 82 -3.20 19.75 -15.41
N GLY A 83 -4.06 18.74 -15.64
CA GLY A 83 -4.59 18.38 -16.95
C GLY A 83 -3.68 17.42 -17.73
N GLU A 84 -2.69 16.81 -17.08
CA GLU A 84 -1.78 15.85 -17.70
C GLU A 84 -2.35 14.43 -17.61
N PRO A 85 -2.24 13.60 -18.66
CA PRO A 85 -2.70 12.21 -18.62
C PRO A 85 -1.99 11.38 -17.55
N TYR A 86 -2.73 10.51 -16.87
CA TYR A 86 -2.11 9.46 -16.08
C TYR A 86 -1.29 8.53 -16.97
N LYS A 87 -0.16 8.06 -16.45
CA LYS A 87 0.79 7.23 -17.22
C LYS A 87 0.44 5.73 -17.19
N GLY A 88 -0.48 5.34 -16.32
CA GLY A 88 -0.93 3.97 -16.12
C GLY A 88 -1.95 3.91 -14.98
N PRO A 89 -2.47 2.72 -14.67
CA PRO A 89 -3.46 2.55 -13.61
C PRO A 89 -2.88 2.91 -12.24
N ALA A 90 -3.76 3.31 -11.33
CA ALA A 90 -3.38 3.67 -9.97
C ALA A 90 -2.74 2.50 -9.22
N TYR A 91 -1.90 2.82 -8.23
CA TYR A 91 -1.29 1.81 -7.37
C TYR A 91 -2.33 1.28 -6.37
N THR A 92 -2.82 0.08 -6.65
CA THR A 92 -3.73 -0.70 -5.80
C THR A 92 -3.39 -2.18 -5.93
N THR A 93 -3.81 -2.99 -4.96
CA THR A 93 -3.56 -4.42 -4.98
C THR A 93 -4.20 -5.08 -6.20
N ASP A 94 -5.48 -4.81 -6.48
CA ASP A 94 -6.21 -5.42 -7.58
C ASP A 94 -5.58 -5.06 -8.93
N ASN A 95 -5.28 -3.78 -9.19
CA ASN A 95 -4.63 -3.37 -10.45
C ASN A 95 -3.33 -4.16 -10.71
N GLY A 96 -2.48 -4.31 -9.69
CA GLY A 96 -1.24 -5.07 -9.81
C GLY A 96 -1.46 -6.56 -10.03
N ILE A 97 -2.40 -7.17 -9.29
CA ILE A 97 -2.74 -8.59 -9.44
C ILE A 97 -3.34 -8.88 -10.81
N GLN A 98 -4.25 -8.04 -11.30
CA GLN A 98 -4.85 -8.20 -12.63
C GLN A 98 -3.80 -8.10 -13.74
N LEU A 99 -2.81 -7.21 -13.62
CA LEU A 99 -1.70 -7.12 -14.59
C LEU A 99 -0.85 -8.41 -14.61
N LEU A 100 -0.53 -8.99 -13.45
CA LEU A 100 0.20 -10.27 -13.37
C LEU A 100 -0.63 -11.42 -13.98
N LEU A 101 -1.93 -11.50 -13.64
CA LEU A 101 -2.83 -12.49 -14.23
C LEU A 101 -2.95 -12.33 -15.75
N ALA A 102 -3.00 -11.10 -16.25
CA ALA A 102 -3.05 -10.80 -17.68
C ALA A 102 -1.77 -11.21 -18.43
N GLN A 103 -0.61 -11.23 -17.74
CA GLN A 103 0.63 -11.81 -18.27
C GLN A 103 0.65 -13.36 -18.24
N GLY A 104 -0.40 -14.01 -17.73
CA GLY A 104 -0.50 -15.47 -17.64
C GLY A 104 0.11 -16.07 -16.38
N VAL A 105 0.41 -15.26 -15.36
CA VAL A 105 0.87 -15.76 -14.05
C VAL A 105 -0.26 -16.58 -13.40
N PRO A 106 -0.04 -17.85 -13.02
CA PRO A 106 -1.07 -18.65 -12.37
C PRO A 106 -1.46 -18.08 -10.99
N ALA A 107 -2.76 -17.88 -10.77
CA ALA A 107 -3.28 -17.30 -9.52
C ALA A 107 -2.83 -18.06 -8.26
N ASN A 108 -2.70 -19.39 -8.34
CA ASN A 108 -2.27 -20.23 -7.22
C ASN A 108 -0.78 -20.07 -6.84
N LYS A 109 0.00 -19.31 -7.62
CA LYS A 109 1.39 -18.93 -7.31
C LYS A 109 1.52 -17.48 -6.83
N LEU A 110 0.44 -16.70 -6.85
CA LEU A 110 0.44 -15.32 -6.35
C LEU A 110 0.08 -15.29 -4.86
N VAL A 111 0.94 -14.66 -4.05
CA VAL A 111 0.70 -14.42 -2.63
C VAL A 111 0.53 -12.92 -2.42
N VAL A 112 -0.66 -12.51 -1.98
CA VAL A 112 -0.99 -11.11 -1.68
C VAL A 112 -0.35 -10.68 -0.36
N GLY A 113 0.32 -9.54 -0.37
CA GLY A 113 0.94 -8.94 0.81
C GLY A 113 -0.07 -8.22 1.71
N THR A 114 0.23 -8.19 3.01
CA THR A 114 -0.51 -7.40 4.01
C THR A 114 0.47 -6.54 4.81
N ALA A 115 0.15 -5.27 5.01
CA ALA A 115 1.01 -4.37 5.79
C ALA A 115 0.77 -4.56 7.29
N MET A 116 1.81 -4.93 8.03
CA MET A 116 1.82 -4.90 9.51
C MET A 116 2.39 -3.59 10.06
N TYR A 117 2.30 -2.52 9.28
CA TYR A 117 2.75 -1.17 9.60
C TYR A 117 1.87 -0.14 8.88
N GLY A 118 1.83 1.07 9.40
CA GLY A 118 1.22 2.24 8.78
C GLY A 118 2.28 3.16 8.19
N ARG A 119 1.91 3.92 7.16
CA ARG A 119 2.65 5.08 6.68
C ARG A 119 1.84 6.31 6.97
N GLY A 120 2.50 7.40 7.36
CA GLY A 120 1.77 8.54 7.86
C GLY A 120 2.41 9.90 7.62
N TRP A 121 1.58 10.91 7.79
CA TRP A 121 1.87 12.32 7.59
C TRP A 121 1.49 13.14 8.81
N GLU A 122 2.02 14.35 8.88
CA GLU A 122 1.54 15.43 9.76
C GLU A 122 0.96 16.56 8.91
N GLY A 123 0.25 17.50 9.55
CA GLY A 123 -0.29 18.70 8.89
C GLY A 123 -1.56 18.47 8.06
N VAL A 124 -2.15 17.28 8.09
CA VAL A 124 -3.43 16.96 7.44
C VAL A 124 -4.58 17.50 8.30
N GLY A 125 -4.76 18.81 8.34
CA GLY A 125 -5.87 19.45 9.05
C GLY A 125 -7.13 19.50 8.19
N PRO A 126 -8.33 19.66 8.79
CA PRO A 126 -9.60 19.79 8.05
C PRO A 126 -9.60 20.88 6.96
N TRP A 127 -8.76 21.92 7.10
CA TRP A 127 -8.62 23.00 6.12
C TRP A 127 -7.85 22.61 4.84
N THR A 128 -7.21 21.44 4.81
CA THR A 128 -6.51 20.94 3.61
C THR A 128 -7.38 20.06 2.72
N LEU A 129 -8.52 19.58 3.23
CA LEU A 129 -9.38 18.60 2.56
C LEU A 129 -10.19 19.27 1.45
N SER A 130 -10.26 18.62 0.30
CA SER A 130 -11.22 18.99 -0.75
C SER A 130 -12.59 18.33 -0.55
N ASP A 131 -12.64 17.16 0.10
CA ASP A 131 -13.84 16.56 0.67
C ASP A 131 -13.72 16.54 2.21
N PRO A 132 -14.58 17.26 2.96
CA PRO A 132 -14.48 17.35 4.43
C PRO A 132 -14.71 16.03 5.17
N THR A 133 -15.14 14.97 4.48
CA THR A 133 -15.42 13.65 5.05
C THR A 133 -14.30 12.63 4.81
N ASP A 134 -13.33 12.94 3.93
CA ASP A 134 -12.24 12.03 3.58
C ASP A 134 -10.88 12.73 3.74
N PRO A 135 -10.06 12.35 4.75
CA PRO A 135 -8.75 12.95 4.96
C PRO A 135 -7.76 12.64 3.84
N MET A 136 -7.97 11.61 3.02
CA MET A 136 -7.11 11.30 1.87
C MET A 136 -7.24 12.34 0.75
N THR A 137 -8.26 13.20 0.79
CA THR A 137 -8.40 14.35 -0.12
C THR A 137 -7.65 15.61 0.32
N GLY A 138 -6.94 15.51 1.45
CA GLY A 138 -6.10 16.56 2.01
C GLY A 138 -4.70 16.63 1.41
N VAL A 139 -3.86 17.48 2.01
CA VAL A 139 -2.43 17.60 1.68
C VAL A 139 -1.62 17.56 2.98
N GLY A 140 -0.61 16.69 3.03
CA GLY A 140 0.31 16.61 4.17
C GLY A 140 1.31 17.76 4.20
N ASN A 141 2.00 17.92 5.33
CA ASN A 141 3.08 18.90 5.49
C ASN A 141 4.36 18.27 6.07
N GLY A 142 4.52 16.96 5.87
CA GLY A 142 5.68 16.20 6.33
C GLY A 142 5.33 14.81 6.82
N LYS A 143 6.36 14.01 7.05
CA LYS A 143 6.27 12.66 7.60
C LYS A 143 5.80 12.65 9.05
N LEU A 144 4.93 11.69 9.42
CA LEU A 144 4.62 11.36 10.80
C LEU A 144 5.88 11.30 11.67
N LYS A 145 5.86 11.97 12.82
CA LYS A 145 6.92 11.87 13.84
C LYS A 145 6.44 11.06 15.02
N GLY A 146 7.38 10.44 15.72
CA GLY A 146 7.10 9.70 16.94
C GLY A 146 8.36 9.13 17.58
N SER A 147 8.15 8.30 18.58
CA SER A 147 9.22 7.59 19.27
C SER A 147 9.23 6.10 18.95
N THR A 148 10.37 5.45 19.14
CA THR A 148 10.48 3.98 19.03
C THR A 148 9.57 3.25 20.03
N ALA A 149 9.27 3.87 21.18
CA ALA A 149 8.30 3.35 22.15
C ALA A 149 6.87 3.28 21.58
N GLN A 150 6.53 4.16 20.63
CA GLN A 150 5.27 4.14 19.89
C GLN A 150 5.34 3.24 18.64
N GLY A 151 6.49 2.61 18.37
CA GLY A 151 6.72 1.83 17.15
C GLY A 151 7.08 2.68 15.93
N VAL A 152 7.49 3.94 16.13
CA VAL A 152 8.02 4.79 15.05
C VAL A 152 9.54 4.64 15.04
N TRP A 153 10.03 3.79 14.13
CA TRP A 153 11.46 3.50 13.96
C TRP A 153 12.12 4.41 12.93
N GLU A 154 11.33 4.86 11.95
CA GLU A 154 11.69 5.84 10.93
C GLU A 154 10.53 6.82 10.78
N ASP A 155 10.84 8.10 10.56
CA ASP A 155 9.83 9.10 10.25
C ASP A 155 8.92 8.65 9.10
N GLY A 156 7.61 8.77 9.30
CA GLY A 156 6.60 8.39 8.33
C GLY A 156 6.23 6.90 8.33
N VAL A 157 6.78 6.08 9.24
CA VAL A 157 6.48 4.65 9.37
C VAL A 157 6.19 4.31 10.83
N ILE A 158 5.12 3.55 11.08
CA ILE A 158 4.73 3.11 12.44
C ILE A 158 4.31 1.64 12.43
N ASP A 159 4.80 0.84 13.38
CA ASP A 159 4.33 -0.54 13.54
C ASP A 159 2.81 -0.61 13.79
N TYR A 160 2.12 -1.63 13.27
CA TYR A 160 0.69 -1.81 13.54
C TYR A 160 0.37 -1.91 15.04
N LYS A 161 1.22 -2.59 15.82
CA LYS A 161 1.07 -2.63 17.30
C LYS A 161 1.16 -1.23 17.94
N GLY A 162 1.94 -0.33 17.33
CA GLY A 162 2.05 1.07 17.70
C GLY A 162 0.75 1.82 17.46
N ILE A 163 0.18 1.67 16.25
CA ILE A 163 -1.15 2.18 15.88
C ILE A 163 -2.20 1.68 16.87
N LYS A 164 -2.21 0.37 17.15
CA LYS A 164 -3.15 -0.26 18.07
C LYS A 164 -3.08 0.34 19.47
N ALA A 165 -1.87 0.50 20.00
CA ALA A 165 -1.65 0.96 21.37
C ALA A 165 -1.83 2.48 21.56
N ASN A 166 -1.57 3.28 20.53
CA ASN A 166 -1.49 4.74 20.66
C ASN A 166 -2.56 5.52 19.86
N MET A 167 -3.26 4.88 18.93
CA MET A 167 -4.26 5.56 18.06
C MET A 167 -5.61 4.84 18.07
N LEU A 168 -5.68 3.52 17.93
CA LEU A 168 -6.96 2.78 17.87
C LEU A 168 -7.56 2.46 19.25
N GLY A 169 -6.72 2.06 20.21
CA GLY A 169 -7.14 1.57 21.51
C GLY A 169 -7.82 0.19 21.45
N ALA A 170 -8.25 -0.33 22.60
CA ALA A 170 -8.78 -1.70 22.72
C ALA A 170 -9.98 -1.99 21.80
N ASN A 171 -10.90 -1.02 21.65
CA ASN A 171 -12.16 -1.19 20.91
C ASN A 171 -12.12 -0.70 19.46
N ASN A 172 -10.94 -0.31 18.94
CA ASN A 172 -10.77 0.22 17.58
C ASN A 172 -11.60 1.48 17.26
N GLN A 173 -11.91 2.30 18.27
CA GLN A 173 -12.74 3.51 18.10
C GLN A 173 -11.93 4.81 18.10
N GLY A 174 -10.62 4.73 18.32
CA GLY A 174 -9.79 5.92 18.47
C GLY A 174 -9.47 6.25 19.92
N ILE A 175 -8.23 6.65 20.18
CA ILE A 175 -7.72 7.17 21.46
C ILE A 175 -6.73 8.31 21.16
N ASN A 176 -6.33 9.07 22.18
CA ASN A 176 -5.32 10.14 22.04
C ASN A 176 -5.66 11.18 20.95
N GLY A 177 -6.95 11.43 20.73
CA GLY A 177 -7.44 12.38 19.74
C GLY A 177 -7.48 11.87 18.29
N PHE A 178 -7.13 10.60 18.05
CA PHE A 178 -7.34 9.95 16.77
C PHE A 178 -8.78 9.44 16.65
N GLU A 179 -9.34 9.57 15.46
CA GLU A 179 -10.56 8.91 15.01
C GLU A 179 -10.21 7.81 14.01
N TYR A 180 -10.96 6.72 14.02
CA TYR A 180 -10.85 5.64 13.03
C TYR A 180 -11.78 5.90 11.86
N GLY A 181 -11.29 5.66 10.64
CA GLY A 181 -12.11 5.62 9.44
C GLY A 181 -11.75 4.44 8.56
N TYR A 182 -12.66 4.11 7.65
CA TYR A 182 -12.50 3.04 6.68
C TYR A 182 -13.09 3.48 5.34
N ASP A 183 -12.29 3.39 4.29
CA ASP A 183 -12.76 3.55 2.92
C ASP A 183 -13.24 2.19 2.42
N GLU A 184 -14.56 1.98 2.48
CA GLU A 184 -15.22 0.74 2.04
C GLU A 184 -14.99 0.45 0.55
N GLN A 185 -14.79 1.49 -0.29
CA GLN A 185 -14.50 1.26 -1.71
C GLN A 185 -13.10 0.71 -1.88
N ALA A 186 -12.12 1.29 -1.19
CA ALA A 186 -10.72 0.88 -1.24
C ALA A 186 -10.41 -0.43 -0.48
N GLU A 187 -11.27 -0.77 0.49
CA GLU A 187 -10.98 -1.73 1.56
C GLU A 187 -9.75 -1.32 2.37
N ALA A 188 -9.72 -0.06 2.83
CA ALA A 188 -8.55 0.53 3.47
C ALA A 188 -8.90 1.34 4.75
N PRO A 189 -8.32 0.98 5.91
CA PRO A 189 -8.48 1.76 7.13
C PRO A 189 -7.53 2.96 7.17
N TYR A 190 -7.89 3.95 7.99
CA TYR A 190 -6.98 5.01 8.42
C TYR A 190 -7.29 5.43 9.87
N VAL A 191 -6.33 6.08 10.53
CA VAL A 191 -6.54 6.83 11.77
C VAL A 191 -6.10 8.27 11.60
N TRP A 192 -6.96 9.19 11.99
CA TRP A 192 -6.74 10.61 11.77
C TRP A 192 -6.92 11.42 13.04
N ASN A 193 -5.99 12.30 13.36
CA ASN A 193 -6.13 13.26 14.44
C ASN A 193 -6.31 14.66 13.84
N ARG A 194 -7.55 15.13 13.78
CA ARG A 194 -7.93 16.43 13.18
C ARG A 194 -7.20 17.62 13.79
N THR A 195 -6.79 17.53 15.05
CA THR A 195 -6.18 18.65 15.78
C THR A 195 -4.68 18.74 15.51
N SER A 196 -3.97 17.61 15.57
CA SER A 196 -2.54 17.57 15.26
C SER A 196 -2.25 17.48 13.75
N GLY A 197 -3.24 17.10 12.95
CA GLY A 197 -3.09 16.81 11.54
C GLY A 197 -2.33 15.52 11.24
N GLN A 198 -2.18 14.63 12.23
CA GLN A 198 -1.55 13.33 12.02
C GLN A 198 -2.53 12.37 11.33
N LEU A 199 -2.12 11.80 10.21
CA LEU A 199 -2.86 10.79 9.45
C LEU A 199 -1.97 9.57 9.23
N ILE A 200 -2.50 8.37 9.51
CA ILE A 200 -1.86 7.07 9.26
C ILE A 200 -2.85 6.15 8.57
#